data_AF-A0AA42YDP7-F1
#
_entry.id   AF-A0AA42YDP7-F1
#
_cell.length_a   1.000
_cell.length_b   1.000
_cell.length_c   1.000
_cell.angle_alpha   90.00
_cell.angle_beta   90.00
_cell.angle_gamma   90.00
#
_symmetry.space_group_name_H-M   'P 1'
#
loop_
_entity.id
_entity.type
_entity.pdbx_description
1 polymer ?
#
loop_
_entity_poly.entity_id
_entity_poly.type
_entity_poly.pdbx_seq_one_letter_code
_entity_poly.pdbx_strand_id
1 'polypeptide(L)'
;MSSAQPTKNGSDRDASLPPSIPIGVRTHAVVSGRWVVVALSAALGLAALVFFLLPAWLSPSSNTRLPQVVVSKPASPVATPAADPAETVRQRLAAEEAASRYREKSKALAQQEAATWAAGDWAAATARGDEAATALLARDYARAIALYDDAGRQLTAIAGQAEAAYARALASGEAAIQASASAEAAKAFQLALRIRPEDQKATHGLRRAGRLDDVLARLAAGASQESAGALGPARAEYAAASALDPEFAPAKDALTRVNRRLVAQRFDELMTQGLAHLERSKWSSAERSFSAALKMRPRHPSAEDGLARAKEGLQRDALARLQREARDLEAAERWEQALAAYRRAVAIDPTVDFAKQGVARSARMIAVHAQMDGYLAEPQRLYSASVRDEAEQFLASLDNEAAGGVRLAQGKQRLEMALKRATTKITIRL
;
A
#
# COMPACT_ATOMS: atom_id res chain seq x y z
N MET A 1 50.05 -26.02 42.86
CA MET A 1 49.94 -24.95 43.87
C MET A 1 50.24 -23.63 43.19
N SER A 2 49.37 -22.63 43.40
CA SER A 2 49.53 -21.18 43.17
C SER A 2 50.05 -20.68 41.83
N SER A 3 49.22 -20.02 41.01
CA SER A 3 48.77 -18.60 41.11
C SER A 3 49.79 -17.63 40.53
N ALA A 4 49.43 -16.97 39.43
CA ALA A 4 49.16 -15.52 39.39
C ALA A 4 48.95 -15.01 37.94
N GLN A 5 48.09 -14.00 37.84
CA GLN A 5 47.40 -13.45 36.68
C GLN A 5 48.22 -12.59 35.69
N PRO A 6 47.63 -12.26 34.52
CA PRO A 6 48.19 -11.40 33.49
C PRO A 6 47.84 -9.91 33.65
N THR A 7 48.67 -9.06 33.06
CA THR A 7 48.50 -7.60 33.00
C THR A 7 47.51 -7.16 31.92
N LYS A 8 46.68 -6.18 32.29
CA LYS A 8 45.58 -5.55 31.56
C LYS A 8 46.04 -4.16 31.08
N ASN A 9 45.73 -3.79 29.83
CA ASN A 9 45.77 -2.45 29.26
C ASN A 9 44.69 -2.46 28.15
N GLY A 10 43.72 -1.57 27.98
CA GLY A 10 43.42 -0.26 28.54
C GLY A 10 42.64 0.52 27.46
N SER A 11 41.62 1.28 27.85
CA SER A 11 40.74 2.19 27.07
C SER A 11 39.59 1.55 26.26
N ASP A 12 38.33 1.61 26.72
CA ASP A 12 37.41 2.76 26.94
C ASP A 12 36.72 3.25 25.65
N ARG A 13 35.45 2.86 25.50
CA ARG A 13 34.35 3.77 25.10
C ARG A 13 33.04 3.30 25.72
N ASP A 14 32.63 4.04 26.75
CA ASP A 14 31.26 4.10 27.26
C ASP A 14 30.30 4.68 26.22
N ALA A 15 29.15 4.03 26.05
CA ALA A 15 27.89 4.65 25.62
C ALA A 15 26.72 3.75 26.05
N SER A 16 26.35 3.90 27.32
CA SER A 16 24.98 3.89 27.87
C SER A 16 23.87 3.24 27.03
N LEU A 17 23.55 1.99 27.39
CA LEU A 17 22.25 1.36 27.11
C LEU A 17 21.18 1.94 28.04
N PRO A 18 19.99 2.35 27.56
CA PRO A 18 18.88 2.70 28.44
C PRO A 18 18.25 1.44 29.07
N PRO A 19 17.71 1.52 30.29
CA PRO A 19 17.10 0.39 30.97
C PRO A 19 15.75 -0.02 30.38
N SER A 20 15.53 -1.33 30.40
CA SER A 20 14.32 -2.06 30.03
C SER A 20 13.09 -1.54 30.78
N ILE A 21 12.06 -1.11 30.03
CA ILE A 21 10.75 -0.76 30.56
C ILE A 21 10.04 -2.05 31.01
N PRO A 22 9.54 -2.16 32.25
CA PRO A 22 8.70 -3.28 32.65
C PRO A 22 7.32 -3.19 31.98
N ILE A 23 6.86 -4.34 31.48
CA ILE A 23 5.54 -4.57 30.90
C ILE A 23 4.47 -4.22 31.94
N GLY A 24 3.67 -3.20 31.62
CA GLY A 24 2.54 -2.77 32.44
C GLY A 24 1.45 -3.85 32.50
N VAL A 25 1.18 -4.32 33.71
CA VAL A 25 -0.01 -5.09 34.05
C VAL A 25 -1.25 -4.21 33.79
N ARG A 26 -2.17 -4.67 32.94
CA ARG A 26 -3.50 -4.07 32.79
C ARG A 26 -4.30 -4.35 34.06
N THR A 27 -4.37 -3.38 34.96
CA THR A 27 -5.37 -3.37 36.03
C THR A 27 -6.69 -2.89 35.45
N HIS A 28 -7.68 -3.78 35.42
CA HIS A 28 -9.07 -3.38 35.19
C HIS A 28 -9.55 -2.58 36.41
N ALA A 29 -9.63 -1.26 36.28
CA ALA A 29 -10.33 -0.43 37.25
C ALA A 29 -11.84 -0.66 37.10
N VAL A 30 -12.37 -1.58 37.91
CA VAL A 30 -13.81 -1.69 38.13
C VAL A 30 -14.23 -0.47 38.94
N VAL A 31 -14.78 0.54 38.26
CA VAL A 31 -15.45 1.66 38.91
C VAL A 31 -16.72 1.11 39.55
N SER A 32 -16.66 0.92 40.87
CA SER A 32 -17.78 0.46 41.68
C SER A 32 -18.90 1.51 41.67
N GLY A 33 -20.10 1.09 41.25
CA GLY A 33 -21.30 1.94 41.10
C GLY A 33 -21.82 2.65 42.35
N ARG A 34 -21.09 2.59 43.48
CA ARG A 34 -21.43 3.32 44.71
C ARG A 34 -20.94 4.78 44.69
N TRP A 35 -19.91 5.11 43.90
CA TRP A 35 -19.37 6.47 43.81
C TRP A 35 -20.14 7.39 42.85
N VAL A 36 -20.81 6.82 41.84
CA VAL A 36 -21.67 7.59 40.93
C VAL A 36 -22.93 8.10 41.64
N VAL A 37 -23.48 7.32 42.57
CA VAL A 37 -24.65 7.73 43.39
C VAL A 37 -24.28 8.81 44.41
N VAL A 38 -23.05 8.79 44.96
CA VAL A 38 -22.55 9.84 45.86
C VAL A 38 -22.27 11.15 45.10
N ALA A 39 -21.74 11.08 43.87
CA ALA A 39 -21.51 12.26 43.05
C ALA A 39 -22.83 12.93 42.57
N LEU A 40 -23.85 12.13 42.23
CA LEU A 40 -25.17 12.67 41.84
C LEU A 40 -25.93 13.29 43.02
N SER A 41 -25.81 12.72 44.22
CA SER A 41 -26.46 13.27 45.42
C SER A 41 -25.76 14.54 45.94
N ALA A 42 -24.43 14.67 45.77
CA ALA A 42 -23.71 15.91 46.04
C ALA A 42 -24.09 17.04 45.07
N ALA A 43 -24.32 16.74 43.78
CA ALA A 43 -24.75 17.72 42.79
C ALA A 43 -26.20 18.20 43.00
N LEU A 44 -27.12 17.30 43.39
CA LEU A 44 -28.50 17.68 43.73
C LEU A 44 -28.58 18.50 45.03
N GLY A 45 -27.74 18.18 46.03
CA GLY A 45 -27.64 18.95 47.27
C GLY A 45 -27.12 20.37 47.05
N LEU A 46 -26.17 20.55 46.13
CA LEU A 46 -25.64 21.88 45.77
C LEU A 46 -26.68 22.74 45.04
N ALA A 47 -27.49 22.14 44.17
CA ALA A 47 -28.58 22.83 43.45
C ALA A 47 -29.71 23.27 44.39
N ALA A 48 -30.07 22.45 45.39
CA ALA A 48 -31.07 22.80 46.40
C ALA A 48 -30.57 23.91 47.36
N LEU A 49 -29.27 23.92 47.70
CA LEU A 49 -28.67 24.98 48.52
C LEU A 49 -28.70 26.35 47.83
N VAL A 50 -28.40 26.40 46.53
CA VAL A 50 -28.39 27.66 45.75
C VAL A 50 -29.81 28.21 45.56
N PHE A 51 -30.81 27.35 45.39
CA PHE A 51 -32.20 27.78 45.20
C PHE A 51 -32.88 28.26 46.49
N PHE A 52 -32.50 27.69 47.65
CA PHE A 52 -33.09 28.07 48.95
C PHE A 52 -32.30 29.13 49.75
N LEU A 53 -31.00 29.33 49.53
CA LEU A 53 -30.22 30.35 50.25
C LEU A 53 -30.15 31.71 49.55
N LEU A 54 -30.48 31.83 48.25
CA LEU A 54 -30.48 33.13 47.56
C LEU A 54 -31.67 34.08 47.86
N PRO A 55 -32.85 33.66 48.35
CA PRO A 55 -33.94 34.61 48.63
C PRO A 55 -33.71 35.47 49.88
N ALA A 56 -32.69 35.18 50.70
CA ALA A 56 -32.50 35.83 52.00
C ALA A 56 -31.57 37.06 51.97
N TRP A 57 -31.00 37.43 50.81
CA TRP A 57 -30.01 38.53 50.69
C TRP A 57 -30.45 39.71 49.82
N LEU A 58 -31.74 39.85 49.55
CA LEU A 58 -32.32 41.05 48.93
C LEU A 58 -33.36 41.68 49.85
N SER A 59 -32.90 42.17 50.99
CA SER A 59 -33.60 43.18 51.78
C SER A 59 -32.94 44.53 51.49
N PRO A 60 -33.61 45.49 50.84
CA PRO A 60 -33.22 46.88 50.97
C PRO A 60 -33.49 47.31 52.42
N SER A 61 -32.41 47.60 53.16
CA SER A 61 -32.49 48.17 54.50
C SER A 61 -33.07 49.57 54.44
N SER A 62 -34.34 49.71 54.83
CA SER A 62 -34.95 51.00 55.15
C SER A 62 -34.42 51.48 56.50
N ASN A 63 -33.23 52.08 56.52
CA ASN A 63 -32.79 52.89 57.67
C ASN A 63 -33.32 54.31 57.50
N THR A 64 -34.49 54.54 58.10
CA THR A 64 -34.99 55.86 58.44
C THR A 64 -33.99 56.58 59.34
N ARG A 65 -33.22 57.49 58.76
CA ARG A 65 -32.58 58.59 59.48
C ARG A 65 -33.22 59.86 58.95
N LEU A 66 -34.00 60.53 59.78
CA LEU A 66 -34.61 61.84 59.49
C LEU A 66 -33.50 62.90 59.32
N PRO A 67 -33.35 63.56 58.17
CA PRO A 67 -32.85 64.92 58.11
C PRO A 67 -34.03 65.89 58.06
N GLN A 68 -33.84 67.01 58.74
CA GLN A 68 -34.80 68.09 58.86
C GLN A 68 -35.36 68.56 57.51
N VAL A 69 -36.67 68.81 57.51
CA VAL A 69 -37.36 69.59 56.50
C VAL A 69 -36.83 71.02 56.56
N VAL A 70 -35.94 71.39 55.64
CA VAL A 70 -35.81 72.79 55.23
C VAL A 70 -36.83 73.01 54.13
N VAL A 71 -37.92 73.70 54.47
CA VAL A 71 -38.94 74.17 53.53
C VAL A 71 -38.26 75.07 52.51
N SER A 72 -37.98 74.54 51.33
CA SER A 72 -37.74 75.33 50.13
C SER A 72 -39.00 75.31 49.28
N LYS A 73 -39.64 76.47 49.27
CA LYS A 73 -40.71 76.96 48.38
C LYS A 73 -40.92 76.14 47.09
N PRO A 74 -42.17 75.81 46.71
CA PRO A 74 -42.43 75.10 45.46
C PRO A 74 -42.01 75.98 44.28
N ALA A 75 -41.02 75.50 43.52
CA ALA A 75 -40.80 75.97 42.16
C ALA A 75 -41.90 75.35 41.29
N SER A 76 -42.63 76.22 40.58
CA SER A 76 -43.64 75.87 39.59
C SER A 76 -43.14 74.81 38.62
N PRO A 77 -44.03 73.93 38.10
CA PRO A 77 -43.66 73.01 37.04
C PRO A 77 -43.25 73.83 35.82
N VAL A 78 -41.97 73.77 35.45
CA VAL A 78 -41.55 74.19 34.12
C VAL A 78 -42.21 73.20 33.17
N ALA A 79 -43.25 73.66 32.48
CA ALA A 79 -43.79 72.98 31.33
C ALA A 79 -42.64 72.76 30.34
N THR A 80 -42.27 71.50 30.12
CA THR A 80 -41.47 71.12 28.96
C THR A 80 -42.15 71.72 27.73
N PRO A 81 -41.44 72.48 26.87
CA PRO A 81 -42.02 72.96 25.63
C PRO A 81 -42.60 71.76 24.89
N ALA A 82 -43.85 71.84 24.45
CA ALA A 82 -44.41 70.84 23.56
C ALA A 82 -43.43 70.67 22.40
N ALA A 83 -42.94 69.44 22.21
CA ALA A 83 -41.99 69.13 21.14
C ALA A 83 -42.57 69.62 19.81
N ASP A 84 -41.76 70.33 19.03
CA ASP A 84 -42.16 70.80 17.70
C ASP A 84 -42.69 69.59 16.90
N PRO A 85 -43.96 69.61 16.43
CA PRO A 85 -44.52 68.54 15.63
C PRO A 85 -43.66 68.19 14.42
N ALA A 86 -43.00 69.17 13.81
CA ALA A 86 -42.09 68.94 12.68
C ALA A 86 -40.83 68.17 13.12
N GLU A 87 -40.27 68.48 14.28
CA GLU A 87 -39.11 67.78 14.83
C GLU A 87 -39.43 66.33 15.22
N THR A 88 -40.61 66.11 15.80
CA THR A 88 -41.07 64.77 16.16
C THR A 88 -41.24 63.88 14.92
N VAL A 89 -41.78 64.43 13.83
CA VAL A 89 -41.89 63.73 12.54
C VAL A 89 -40.51 63.43 11.95
N ARG A 90 -39.58 64.38 12.00
CA ARG A 90 -38.18 64.16 11.54
C ARG A 90 -37.49 63.04 12.30
N GLN A 91 -37.56 63.06 13.64
CA GLN A 91 -36.92 62.04 14.48
C GLN A 91 -37.54 60.66 14.27
N ARG A 92 -38.86 60.59 14.08
CA ARG A 92 -39.55 59.34 13.73
C ARG A 92 -39.03 58.76 12.42
N LEU A 93 -38.96 59.57 11.36
CA LEU A 93 -38.45 59.13 10.05
C LEU A 93 -37.00 58.65 10.14
N ALA A 94 -36.14 59.37 10.88
CA ALA A 94 -34.75 58.97 11.10
C ALA A 94 -34.64 57.65 11.88
N ALA A 95 -35.51 57.42 12.87
CA ALA A 95 -35.56 56.16 13.60
C ALA A 95 -36.06 54.99 12.73
N GLU A 96 -37.07 55.22 11.87
CA GLU A 96 -37.56 54.24 10.90
C GLU A 96 -36.49 53.90 9.84
N GLU A 97 -35.69 54.88 9.43
CA GLU A 97 -34.55 54.69 8.53
C GLU A 97 -33.44 53.85 9.20
N ALA A 98 -33.06 54.19 10.44
CA ALA A 98 -32.08 53.43 11.22
C ALA A 98 -32.54 51.96 11.42
N ALA A 99 -33.82 51.76 11.74
CA ALA A 99 -34.43 50.43 11.85
C ALA A 99 -34.36 49.64 10.54
N SER A 100 -34.56 50.30 9.40
CA SER A 100 -34.51 49.67 8.08
C SER A 100 -33.08 49.26 7.71
N ARG A 101 -32.09 50.13 7.93
CA ARG A 101 -30.66 49.80 7.76
C ARG A 101 -30.24 48.60 8.63
N TYR A 102 -30.66 48.58 9.90
CA TYR A 102 -30.41 47.44 10.79
C TYR A 102 -31.05 46.15 10.26
N ARG A 103 -32.33 46.18 9.87
CA ARG A 103 -33.05 45.00 9.36
C ARG A 103 -32.45 44.44 8.08
N GLU A 104 -32.05 45.28 7.13
CA GLU A 104 -31.41 44.85 5.89
C GLU A 104 -30.10 44.12 6.17
N LYS A 105 -29.26 44.68 7.04
CA LYS A 105 -27.98 44.10 7.39
C LYS A 105 -28.11 42.83 8.22
N SER A 106 -29.03 42.83 9.18
CA SER A 106 -29.37 41.64 9.96
C SER A 106 -29.86 40.53 9.03
N LYS A 107 -30.77 40.82 8.09
CA LYS A 107 -31.23 39.86 7.08
C LYS A 107 -30.10 39.29 6.23
N ALA A 108 -29.18 40.12 5.75
CA ALA A 108 -28.04 39.68 4.96
C ALA A 108 -27.12 38.72 5.73
N LEU A 109 -26.81 39.04 7.00
CA LEU A 109 -25.99 38.18 7.87
C LEU A 109 -26.72 36.92 8.31
N ALA A 110 -28.04 36.98 8.51
CA ALA A 110 -28.86 35.82 8.81
C ALA A 110 -28.87 34.81 7.65
N GLN A 111 -28.90 35.29 6.39
CA GLN A 111 -28.78 34.42 5.20
C GLN A 111 -27.43 33.69 5.13
N GLN A 112 -26.39 34.26 5.72
CA GLN A 112 -25.07 33.64 5.85
C GLN A 112 -24.94 32.79 7.11
N GLU A 113 -26.03 32.58 7.87
CA GLU A 113 -26.05 31.86 9.15
C GLU A 113 -25.12 32.45 10.22
N ALA A 114 -25.07 33.79 10.34
CA ALA A 114 -24.27 34.48 11.37
C ALA A 114 -24.57 34.05 12.81
N ALA A 115 -25.81 33.61 13.07
CA ALA A 115 -26.18 32.99 14.35
C ALA A 115 -25.36 31.73 14.68
N THR A 116 -24.87 31.02 13.67
CA THR A 116 -24.05 29.81 13.82
C THR A 116 -22.58 30.16 14.04
N TRP A 117 -22.00 31.00 13.19
CA TRP A 117 -20.55 31.23 13.18
C TRP A 117 -20.07 32.44 14.00
N ALA A 118 -20.98 33.30 14.44
CA ALA A 118 -20.76 34.43 15.34
C ALA A 118 -21.83 34.48 16.45
N ALA A 119 -22.23 33.33 17.00
CA ALA A 119 -23.37 33.19 17.91
C ALA A 119 -23.43 34.24 19.04
N GLY A 120 -22.29 34.51 19.71
CA GLY A 120 -22.22 35.49 20.80
C GLY A 120 -22.44 36.93 20.34
N ASP A 121 -21.66 37.38 19.36
CA ASP A 121 -21.77 38.74 18.82
C ASP A 121 -23.13 38.97 18.14
N TRP A 122 -23.66 37.96 17.45
CA TRP A 122 -24.99 37.95 16.84
C TRP A 122 -26.10 38.12 17.87
N ALA A 123 -26.05 37.38 18.98
CA ALA A 123 -27.04 37.49 20.06
C ALA A 123 -27.01 38.89 20.70
N ALA A 124 -25.82 39.45 20.93
CA ALA A 124 -25.67 40.80 21.48
C ALA A 124 -26.24 41.88 20.53
N ALA A 125 -25.94 41.78 19.23
CA ALA A 125 -26.47 42.70 18.22
C ALA A 125 -28.00 42.60 18.07
N THR A 126 -28.54 41.39 18.16
CA THR A 126 -29.99 41.15 18.09
C THR A 126 -30.70 41.75 19.30
N ALA A 127 -30.21 41.50 20.52
CA ALA A 127 -30.76 42.07 21.74
C ALA A 127 -30.75 43.61 21.71
N ARG A 128 -29.67 44.22 21.20
CA ARG A 128 -29.59 45.68 21.05
C ARG A 128 -30.61 46.22 20.02
N GLY A 129 -30.86 45.48 18.95
CA GLY A 129 -31.92 45.79 17.98
C GLY A 129 -33.34 45.68 18.57
N ASP A 130 -33.57 44.70 19.46
CA ASP A 130 -34.86 44.53 20.14
C ASP A 130 -35.13 45.65 21.16
N GLU A 131 -34.09 46.08 21.89
CA GLU A 131 -34.16 47.27 22.74
C GLU A 131 -34.48 48.54 21.93
N ALA A 132 -33.87 48.68 20.75
CA ALA A 132 -34.14 49.79 19.84
C ALA A 132 -35.60 49.77 19.34
N ALA A 133 -36.14 48.59 19.02
CA ALA A 133 -37.53 48.43 18.61
C ALA A 133 -38.50 48.80 19.74
N THR A 134 -38.16 48.45 20.98
CA THR A 134 -38.93 48.83 22.17
C THR A 134 -38.95 50.35 22.38
N ALA A 135 -37.80 51.02 22.23
CA ALA A 135 -37.72 52.48 22.31
C ALA A 135 -38.53 53.17 21.19
N LEU A 136 -38.52 52.62 19.98
CA LEU A 136 -39.30 53.12 18.85
C LEU A 136 -40.80 53.04 19.11
N LEU A 137 -41.29 51.91 19.67
CA LEU A 137 -42.70 51.74 20.06
C LEU A 137 -43.11 52.70 21.17
N ALA A 138 -42.20 52.98 22.11
CA ALA A 138 -42.39 53.96 23.17
C ALA A 138 -42.32 55.42 22.68
N ARG A 139 -42.06 55.66 21.39
CA ARG A 139 -41.84 56.98 20.76
C ARG A 139 -40.62 57.73 21.30
N ASP A 140 -39.68 57.04 21.92
CA ASP A 140 -38.36 57.57 22.29
C ASP A 140 -37.42 57.47 21.08
N TYR A 141 -37.66 58.35 20.10
CA TYR A 141 -37.00 58.28 18.80
C TYR A 141 -35.48 58.50 18.88
N ALA A 142 -35.03 59.41 19.76
CA ALA A 142 -33.60 59.66 19.96
C ALA A 142 -32.87 58.43 20.50
N ARG A 143 -33.45 57.73 21.49
CA ARG A 143 -32.90 56.48 22.00
C ARG A 143 -32.96 55.36 20.96
N ALA A 144 -34.05 55.24 20.23
CA ALA A 144 -34.19 54.24 19.17
C ALA A 144 -33.09 54.38 18.11
N ILE A 145 -32.82 55.61 17.64
CA ILE A 145 -31.73 55.88 16.67
C ILE A 145 -30.38 55.42 17.22
N ALA A 146 -30.03 55.84 18.45
CA ALA A 146 -28.75 55.49 19.06
C ALA A 146 -28.57 53.97 19.23
N LEU A 147 -29.62 53.25 19.64
CA LEU A 147 -29.59 51.80 19.79
C LEU A 147 -29.49 51.08 18.43
N TYR A 148 -30.24 51.53 17.40
CA TYR A 148 -30.13 50.96 16.05
C TYR A 148 -28.77 51.22 15.42
N ASP A 149 -28.19 52.41 15.60
CA ASP A 149 -26.85 52.72 15.09
C ASP A 149 -25.78 51.87 15.79
N ASP A 150 -25.93 51.60 17.09
CA ASP A 150 -25.03 50.71 17.82
C ASP A 150 -25.14 49.25 17.38
N ALA A 151 -26.37 48.73 17.24
CA ALA A 151 -26.61 47.41 16.69
C ALA A 151 -26.05 47.30 15.25
N GLY A 152 -26.19 48.35 14.43
CA GLY A 152 -25.62 48.42 13.08
C GLY A 152 -24.09 48.37 13.05
N ARG A 153 -23.41 49.01 14.01
CA ARG A 153 -21.95 48.90 14.19
C ARG A 153 -21.55 47.48 14.57
N GLN A 154 -22.25 46.85 15.52
CA GLN A 154 -22.01 45.46 15.91
C GLN A 154 -22.18 44.50 14.72
N LEU A 155 -23.24 44.66 13.93
CA LEU A 155 -23.43 43.90 12.69
C LEU A 155 -22.29 44.15 11.66
N THR A 156 -21.66 45.34 11.64
CA THR A 156 -20.46 45.57 10.79
C THR A 156 -19.28 44.74 11.24
N ALA A 157 -19.03 44.71 12.56
CA ALA A 157 -17.94 43.94 13.14
C ALA A 157 -18.14 42.45 12.86
N ILE A 158 -19.37 41.94 13.01
CA ILE A 158 -19.74 40.55 12.67
C ILE A 158 -19.47 40.26 11.19
N ALA A 159 -19.89 41.15 10.28
CA ALA A 159 -19.60 40.99 8.85
C ALA A 159 -18.09 40.88 8.55
N GLY A 160 -17.26 41.62 9.30
CA GLY A 160 -15.80 41.55 9.19
C GLY A 160 -15.19 40.21 9.63
N GLN A 161 -15.92 39.37 10.35
CA GLN A 161 -15.47 38.03 10.78
C GLN A 161 -15.80 36.93 9.76
N ALA A 162 -16.60 37.20 8.73
CA ALA A 162 -17.11 36.21 7.78
C ALA A 162 -15.98 35.40 7.12
N GLU A 163 -14.87 36.06 6.75
CA GLU A 163 -13.71 35.40 6.14
C GLU A 163 -13.01 34.40 7.07
N ALA A 164 -12.83 34.78 8.33
CA ALA A 164 -12.27 33.89 9.34
C ALA A 164 -13.24 32.73 9.64
N ALA A 165 -14.55 32.99 9.68
CA ALA A 165 -15.57 31.97 9.84
C ALA A 165 -15.56 30.96 8.68
N TYR A 166 -15.47 31.42 7.44
CA TYR A 166 -15.33 30.58 6.25
C TYR A 166 -14.08 29.70 6.31
N ALA A 167 -12.92 30.26 6.66
CA ALA A 167 -11.68 29.50 6.78
C ALA A 167 -11.78 28.40 7.86
N ARG A 168 -12.39 28.70 9.01
CA ARG A 168 -12.67 27.71 10.07
C ARG A 168 -13.63 26.63 9.60
N ALA A 169 -14.68 27.00 8.87
CA ALA A 169 -15.66 26.05 8.35
C ALA A 169 -15.01 25.07 7.36
N LEU A 170 -14.15 25.54 6.45
CA LEU A 170 -13.38 24.67 5.57
C LEU A 170 -12.46 23.72 6.33
N ALA A 171 -11.69 24.24 7.29
CA ALA A 171 -10.77 23.43 8.08
C ALA A 171 -11.51 22.36 8.90
N SER A 172 -12.66 22.73 9.49
CA SER A 172 -13.53 21.80 10.21
C SER A 172 -14.11 20.72 9.29
N GLY A 173 -14.48 21.08 8.06
CA GLY A 173 -14.99 20.11 7.07
C GLY A 173 -13.94 19.08 6.68
N GLU A 174 -12.71 19.52 6.40
CA GLU A 174 -11.61 18.60 6.08
C GLU A 174 -11.25 17.73 7.28
N ALA A 175 -11.15 18.30 8.49
CA ALA A 175 -10.88 17.54 9.70
C ALA A 175 -11.96 16.47 9.96
N ALA A 176 -13.23 16.78 9.70
CA ALA A 176 -14.32 15.83 9.81
C ALA A 176 -14.24 14.71 8.75
N ILE A 177 -13.83 15.00 7.51
CA ILE A 177 -13.54 13.95 6.52
C ILE A 177 -12.45 13.00 7.06
N GLN A 178 -11.33 13.55 7.55
CA GLN A 178 -10.24 12.73 8.10
C GLN A 178 -10.68 11.91 9.33
N ALA A 179 -11.59 12.47 10.14
CA ALA A 179 -12.20 11.79 11.27
C ALA A 179 -13.32 10.81 10.88
N SER A 180 -13.59 10.61 9.59
CA SER A 180 -14.68 9.74 9.08
C SER A 180 -16.08 10.18 9.53
N ALA A 181 -16.27 11.47 9.77
CA ALA A 181 -17.49 12.09 10.27
C ALA A 181 -18.22 12.83 9.13
N SER A 182 -19.01 12.09 8.34
CA SER A 182 -19.66 12.59 7.11
C SER A 182 -20.67 13.70 7.37
N ALA A 183 -21.51 13.57 8.39
CA ALA A 183 -22.52 14.56 8.74
C ALA A 183 -21.89 15.88 9.21
N GLU A 184 -20.87 15.81 10.04
CA GLU A 184 -20.09 16.96 10.52
C GLU A 184 -19.36 17.65 9.38
N ALA A 185 -18.75 16.88 8.48
CA ALA A 185 -18.10 17.42 7.29
C ALA A 185 -19.09 18.15 6.39
N ALA A 186 -20.25 17.54 6.12
CA ALA A 186 -21.29 18.14 5.29
C ALA A 186 -21.81 19.45 5.91
N LYS A 187 -22.09 19.49 7.22
CA LYS A 187 -22.51 20.70 7.93
C LYS A 187 -21.47 21.81 7.82
N ALA A 188 -20.19 21.49 8.01
CA ALA A 188 -19.11 22.47 7.94
C ALA A 188 -18.94 23.05 6.53
N PHE A 189 -18.98 22.23 5.48
CA PHE A 189 -18.91 22.72 4.09
C PHE A 189 -20.18 23.48 3.66
N GLN A 190 -21.36 23.09 4.15
CA GLN A 190 -22.59 23.85 3.94
C GLN A 190 -22.50 25.25 4.58
N LEU A 191 -21.98 25.35 5.80
CA LEU A 191 -21.72 26.64 6.45
C LEU A 191 -20.76 27.51 5.62
N ALA A 192 -19.68 26.92 5.11
CA ALA A 192 -18.75 27.62 4.23
C ALA A 192 -19.46 28.15 2.95
N LEU A 193 -20.38 27.37 2.37
CA LEU A 193 -21.19 27.78 1.21
C LEU A 193 -22.26 28.83 1.56
N ARG A 194 -22.78 28.87 2.80
CA ARG A 194 -23.66 29.96 3.25
C ARG A 194 -22.93 31.29 3.31
N ILE A 195 -21.68 31.27 3.74
CA ILE A 195 -20.81 32.46 3.77
C ILE A 195 -20.35 32.83 2.36
N ARG A 196 -19.97 31.85 1.53
CA ARG A 196 -19.52 32.02 0.14
C ARG A 196 -20.24 31.05 -0.82
N PRO A 197 -21.37 31.44 -1.42
CA PRO A 197 -22.24 30.56 -2.22
C PRO A 197 -21.61 29.89 -3.45
N GLU A 198 -20.55 30.46 -4.00
CA GLU A 198 -19.92 29.97 -5.24
C GLU A 198 -18.49 29.43 -5.02
N ASP A 199 -18.13 29.14 -3.75
CA ASP A 199 -16.79 28.67 -3.45
C ASP A 199 -16.54 27.23 -3.94
N GLN A 200 -15.53 27.07 -4.79
CA GLN A 200 -15.19 25.77 -5.38
C GLN A 200 -14.66 24.78 -4.35
N LYS A 201 -13.89 25.23 -3.35
CA LYS A 201 -13.32 24.35 -2.32
C LYS A 201 -14.41 23.79 -1.41
N ALA A 202 -15.33 24.63 -0.95
CA ALA A 202 -16.46 24.20 -0.13
C ALA A 202 -17.41 23.27 -0.92
N THR A 203 -17.67 23.58 -2.19
CA THR A 203 -18.48 22.71 -3.08
C THR A 203 -17.82 21.34 -3.28
N HIS A 204 -16.50 21.32 -3.46
CA HIS A 204 -15.73 20.09 -3.58
C HIS A 204 -15.75 19.27 -2.29
N GLY A 205 -15.49 19.90 -1.15
CA GLY A 205 -15.55 19.26 0.16
C GLY A 205 -16.94 18.69 0.49
N LEU A 206 -18.01 19.40 0.14
CA LEU A 206 -19.38 18.92 0.34
C LEU A 206 -19.67 17.66 -0.50
N ARG A 207 -19.19 17.59 -1.74
CA ARG A 207 -19.31 16.37 -2.55
C ARG A 207 -18.55 15.20 -1.95
N ARG A 208 -17.35 15.43 -1.40
CA ARG A 208 -16.57 14.40 -0.71
C ARG A 208 -17.29 13.91 0.54
N ALA A 209 -17.77 14.83 1.39
CA ALA A 209 -18.56 14.49 2.57
C ALA A 209 -19.80 13.65 2.23
N GLY A 210 -20.53 13.99 1.16
CA GLY A 210 -21.71 13.24 0.71
C GLY A 210 -21.43 11.82 0.18
N ARG A 211 -20.17 11.49 -0.14
CA ARG A 211 -19.76 10.14 -0.56
C ARG A 211 -19.04 9.37 0.54
N LEU A 212 -18.73 10.02 1.67
CA LEU A 212 -17.86 9.47 2.68
C LEU A 212 -18.43 8.20 3.30
N ASP A 213 -19.75 8.13 3.53
CA ASP A 213 -20.40 6.93 4.06
C ASP A 213 -20.24 5.71 3.13
N ASP A 214 -20.40 5.92 1.81
CA ASP A 214 -20.18 4.86 0.82
C ASP A 214 -18.71 4.42 0.80
N VAL A 215 -17.77 5.37 0.87
CA VAL A 215 -16.32 5.09 0.97
C VAL A 215 -16.01 4.24 2.20
N LEU A 216 -16.57 4.60 3.36
CA LEU A 216 -16.38 3.90 4.62
C LEU A 216 -17.02 2.50 4.60
N ALA A 217 -18.20 2.35 4.00
CA ALA A 217 -18.85 1.05 3.83
C ALA A 217 -17.99 0.10 2.96
N ARG A 218 -17.42 0.61 1.85
CA ARG A 218 -16.49 -0.15 1.00
C ARG A 218 -15.20 -0.52 1.74
N LEU A 219 -14.65 0.40 2.54
CA LEU A 219 -13.49 0.11 3.39
C LEU A 219 -13.79 -0.99 4.42
N ALA A 220 -14.95 -0.96 5.06
CA ALA A 220 -15.37 -1.98 6.01
C ALA A 220 -15.55 -3.35 5.34
N ALA A 221 -16.20 -3.40 4.17
CA ALA A 221 -16.35 -4.61 3.38
C ALA A 221 -14.99 -5.19 2.95
N GLY A 222 -14.09 -4.33 2.44
CA GLY A 222 -12.73 -4.71 2.10
C GLY A 222 -11.94 -5.24 3.30
N ALA A 223 -12.07 -4.61 4.47
CA ALA A 223 -11.41 -5.07 5.69
C ALA A 223 -11.91 -6.44 6.17
N SER A 224 -13.22 -6.67 6.09
CA SER A 224 -13.81 -7.96 6.39
C SER A 224 -13.25 -9.05 5.47
N GLN A 225 -13.23 -8.80 4.15
CA GLN A 225 -12.68 -9.74 3.16
C GLN A 225 -11.16 -9.96 3.35
N GLU A 226 -10.41 -8.89 3.65
CA GLU A 226 -8.98 -8.95 3.93
C GLU A 226 -8.69 -9.82 5.16
N SER A 227 -9.51 -9.70 6.21
CA SER A 227 -9.40 -10.51 7.43
C SER A 227 -9.76 -11.98 7.20
N ALA A 228 -10.67 -12.26 6.27
CA ALA A 228 -11.02 -13.62 5.83
C ALA A 228 -10.00 -14.24 4.87
N GLY A 229 -8.92 -13.52 4.53
CA GLY A 229 -7.90 -13.97 3.57
C GLY A 229 -8.31 -13.85 2.10
N ALA A 230 -9.50 -13.32 1.82
CA ALA A 230 -9.99 -13.08 0.47
C ALA A 230 -9.39 -11.78 -0.12
N LEU A 231 -8.08 -11.80 -0.37
CA LEU A 231 -7.34 -10.60 -0.78
C LEU A 231 -7.76 -10.03 -2.14
N GLY A 232 -8.18 -10.89 -3.08
CA GLY A 232 -8.68 -10.47 -4.40
C GLY A 232 -9.97 -9.64 -4.30
N PRO A 233 -11.03 -10.19 -3.66
CA PRO A 233 -12.23 -9.42 -3.32
C PRO A 233 -11.90 -8.15 -2.52
N ALA A 234 -11.06 -8.23 -1.48
CA ALA A 234 -10.72 -7.08 -0.66
C ALA A 234 -10.11 -5.93 -1.48
N ARG A 235 -9.24 -6.26 -2.45
CA ARG A 235 -8.70 -5.30 -3.41
C ARG A 235 -9.79 -4.60 -4.22
N ALA A 236 -10.83 -5.33 -4.64
CA ALA A 236 -11.92 -4.75 -5.41
C ALA A 236 -12.70 -3.71 -4.58
N GLU A 237 -13.02 -4.02 -3.32
CA GLU A 237 -13.71 -3.07 -2.43
C GLU A 237 -12.84 -1.83 -2.13
N TYR A 238 -11.55 -2.01 -1.83
CA TYR A 238 -10.65 -0.86 -1.61
C TYR A 238 -10.43 -0.01 -2.88
N ALA A 239 -10.39 -0.64 -4.06
CA ALA A 239 -10.32 0.09 -5.33
C ALA A 239 -11.61 0.89 -5.58
N ALA A 240 -12.78 0.32 -5.28
CA ALA A 240 -14.06 1.03 -5.35
C ALA A 240 -14.11 2.23 -4.39
N ALA A 241 -13.65 2.05 -3.14
CA ALA A 241 -13.54 3.14 -2.17
C ALA A 241 -12.62 4.26 -2.68
N SER A 242 -11.44 3.90 -3.21
CA SER A 242 -10.46 4.84 -3.77
C SER A 242 -10.96 5.54 -5.04
N ALA A 243 -11.91 4.97 -5.78
CA ALA A 243 -12.54 5.60 -6.94
C ALA A 243 -13.63 6.61 -6.54
N LEU A 244 -14.32 6.39 -5.41
CA LEU A 244 -15.35 7.28 -4.90
C LEU A 244 -14.79 8.59 -4.36
N ASP A 245 -13.70 8.51 -3.58
CA ASP A 245 -12.90 9.64 -3.12
C ASP A 245 -11.40 9.38 -3.31
N PRO A 246 -10.82 9.83 -4.44
CA PRO A 246 -9.38 9.74 -4.70
C PRO A 246 -8.52 10.59 -3.77
N GLU A 247 -9.06 11.38 -2.85
CA GLU A 247 -8.29 12.15 -1.86
C GLU A 247 -8.31 11.51 -0.47
N PHE A 248 -9.16 10.51 -0.24
CA PHE A 248 -9.25 9.84 1.05
C PHE A 248 -8.08 8.86 1.27
N ALA A 249 -7.10 9.29 2.07
CA ALA A 249 -5.88 8.52 2.33
C ALA A 249 -6.13 7.09 2.84
N PRO A 250 -7.07 6.84 3.78
CA PRO A 250 -7.31 5.48 4.27
C PRO A 250 -7.67 4.46 3.19
N ALA A 251 -8.38 4.87 2.13
CA ALA A 251 -8.72 3.99 1.01
C ALA A 251 -7.48 3.65 0.15
N LYS A 252 -6.64 4.63 -0.14
CA LYS A 252 -5.37 4.42 -0.88
C LYS A 252 -4.40 3.52 -0.12
N ASP A 253 -4.29 3.74 1.19
CA ASP A 253 -3.40 2.98 2.05
C ASP A 253 -3.85 1.52 2.15
N ALA A 254 -5.17 1.29 2.30
CA ALA A 254 -5.75 -0.05 2.28
C ALA A 254 -5.50 -0.77 0.94
N LEU A 255 -5.71 -0.09 -0.18
CA LEU A 255 -5.45 -0.65 -1.51
C LEU A 255 -3.96 -0.98 -1.71
N THR A 256 -3.06 -0.10 -1.27
CA THR A 256 -1.60 -0.33 -1.34
C THR A 256 -1.18 -1.52 -0.50
N ARG A 257 -1.70 -1.62 0.72
CA ARG A 257 -1.44 -2.73 1.65
C ARG A 257 -1.88 -4.06 1.05
N VAL A 258 -3.13 -4.18 0.58
CA VAL A 258 -3.64 -5.45 0.04
C VAL A 258 -2.89 -5.85 -1.24
N ASN A 259 -2.49 -4.90 -2.08
CA ASN A 259 -1.69 -5.19 -3.27
C ASN A 259 -0.32 -5.76 -2.90
N ARG A 260 0.36 -5.23 -1.88
CA ARG A 260 1.62 -5.80 -1.37
C ARG A 260 1.42 -7.23 -0.87
N ARG A 261 0.33 -7.50 -0.15
CA ARG A 261 -0.01 -8.85 0.33
C ARG A 261 -0.30 -9.82 -0.81
N LEU A 262 -1.03 -9.41 -1.84
CA LEU A 262 -1.28 -10.22 -3.04
C LEU A 262 0.01 -10.60 -3.76
N VAL A 263 0.94 -9.65 -3.92
CA VAL A 263 2.26 -9.91 -4.51
C VAL A 263 3.06 -10.88 -3.65
N ALA A 264 3.04 -10.73 -2.32
CA ALA A 264 3.70 -11.65 -1.41
C ALA A 264 3.11 -13.07 -1.49
N GLN A 265 1.79 -13.20 -1.39
CA GLN A 265 1.10 -14.49 -1.50
C GLN A 265 1.44 -15.20 -2.81
N ARG A 266 1.40 -14.47 -3.93
CA ARG A 266 1.71 -15.05 -5.24
C ARG A 266 3.16 -15.49 -5.36
N PHE A 267 4.08 -14.71 -4.77
CA PHE A 267 5.48 -15.11 -4.68
C PHE A 267 5.64 -16.40 -3.88
N ASP A 268 5.00 -16.51 -2.71
CA ASP A 268 5.07 -17.68 -1.84
C ASP A 268 4.46 -18.94 -2.49
N GLU A 269 3.37 -18.78 -3.25
CA GLU A 269 2.78 -19.84 -4.07
C GLU A 269 3.78 -20.36 -5.13
N LEU A 270 4.42 -19.45 -5.87
CA LEU A 270 5.40 -19.80 -6.90
C LEU A 270 6.62 -20.50 -6.30
N MET A 271 7.09 -20.04 -5.12
CA MET A 271 8.17 -20.68 -4.39
C MET A 271 7.78 -22.10 -3.97
N THR A 272 6.59 -22.28 -3.39
CA THR A 272 6.06 -23.59 -2.98
C THR A 272 5.94 -24.54 -4.16
N GLN A 273 5.39 -24.07 -5.29
CA GLN A 273 5.31 -24.87 -6.53
C GLN A 273 6.68 -25.23 -7.08
N GLY A 274 7.63 -24.28 -7.09
CA GLY A 274 9.00 -24.51 -7.55
C GLY A 274 9.70 -25.60 -6.73
N LEU A 275 9.59 -25.53 -5.39
CA LEU A 275 10.14 -26.55 -4.49
C LEU A 275 9.49 -27.92 -4.71
N ALA A 276 8.16 -27.99 -4.80
CA ALA A 276 7.45 -29.25 -5.10
C ALA A 276 7.83 -29.83 -6.48
N HIS A 277 8.18 -28.99 -7.45
CA HIS A 277 8.69 -29.44 -8.74
C HIS A 277 10.12 -29.97 -8.64
N LEU A 278 11.00 -29.35 -7.84
CA LEU A 278 12.35 -29.86 -7.58
C LEU A 278 12.30 -31.25 -6.92
N GLU A 279 11.49 -31.44 -5.89
CA GLU A 279 11.35 -32.72 -5.19
C GLU A 279 10.93 -33.86 -6.14
N ARG A 280 10.12 -33.54 -7.14
CA ARG A 280 9.62 -34.49 -8.15
C ARG A 280 10.50 -34.57 -9.39
N SER A 281 11.69 -33.95 -9.38
CA SER A 281 12.60 -33.86 -10.52
C SER A 281 11.96 -33.27 -11.79
N LYS A 282 10.92 -32.43 -11.64
CA LYS A 282 10.22 -31.75 -12.73
C LYS A 282 10.95 -30.45 -13.07
N TRP A 283 12.18 -30.56 -13.55
CA TRP A 283 13.13 -29.45 -13.67
C TRP A 283 12.61 -28.27 -14.51
N SER A 284 12.03 -28.52 -15.69
CA SER A 284 11.48 -27.45 -16.53
C SER A 284 10.32 -26.70 -15.86
N SER A 285 9.52 -27.39 -15.05
CA SER A 285 8.45 -26.74 -14.28
C SER A 285 9.00 -25.93 -13.11
N ALA A 286 10.01 -26.46 -12.41
CA ALA A 286 10.72 -25.73 -11.36
C ALA A 286 11.37 -24.44 -11.90
N GLU A 287 12.06 -24.53 -13.04
CA GLU A 287 12.68 -23.38 -13.72
C GLU A 287 11.64 -22.29 -14.01
N ARG A 288 10.47 -22.65 -14.55
CA ARG A 288 9.38 -21.70 -14.80
C ARG A 288 8.87 -21.05 -13.53
N SER A 289 8.63 -21.81 -12.46
CA SER A 289 8.13 -21.29 -11.19
C SER A 289 9.11 -20.33 -10.54
N PHE A 290 10.40 -20.68 -10.44
CA PHE A 290 11.41 -19.79 -9.86
C PHE A 290 11.69 -18.56 -10.74
N SER A 291 11.69 -18.72 -12.07
CA SER A 291 11.82 -17.58 -12.99
C SER A 291 10.64 -16.60 -12.84
N ALA A 292 9.41 -17.11 -12.68
CA ALA A 292 8.25 -16.28 -12.39
C ALA A 292 8.36 -15.60 -11.03
N ALA A 293 8.85 -16.30 -10.00
CA ALA A 293 9.09 -15.71 -8.67
C ALA A 293 10.13 -14.57 -8.73
N LEU A 294 11.21 -14.75 -9.49
CA LEU A 294 12.26 -13.74 -9.69
C LEU A 294 11.79 -12.51 -10.50
N LYS A 295 10.81 -12.66 -11.39
CA LYS A 295 10.15 -11.51 -12.04
C LYS A 295 9.38 -10.65 -11.03
N MET A 296 8.88 -11.25 -9.94
CA MET A 296 8.15 -10.54 -8.89
C MET A 296 9.09 -9.94 -7.83
N ARG A 297 10.15 -10.68 -7.47
CA ARG A 297 11.18 -10.23 -6.53
C ARG A 297 12.57 -10.52 -7.12
N PRO A 298 13.14 -9.57 -7.86
CA PRO A 298 14.48 -9.71 -8.43
C PRO A 298 15.52 -9.95 -7.33
N ARG A 299 16.53 -10.80 -7.61
CA ARG A 299 17.65 -11.11 -6.70
C ARG A 299 17.24 -11.78 -5.38
N HIS A 300 16.10 -12.47 -5.34
CA HIS A 300 15.70 -13.22 -4.14
C HIS A 300 16.56 -14.50 -3.98
N PRO A 301 17.39 -14.62 -2.92
CA PRO A 301 18.42 -15.67 -2.85
C PRO A 301 17.87 -17.09 -2.99
N SER A 302 16.79 -17.43 -2.30
CA SER A 302 16.20 -18.78 -2.37
C SER A 302 15.59 -19.10 -3.74
N ALA A 303 15.13 -18.08 -4.48
CA ALA A 303 14.57 -18.29 -5.80
C ALA A 303 15.69 -18.45 -6.85
N GLU A 304 16.81 -17.75 -6.68
CA GLU A 304 18.02 -17.95 -7.48
C GLU A 304 18.63 -19.34 -7.25
N ASP A 305 18.76 -19.79 -6.01
CA ASP A 305 19.20 -21.15 -5.66
C ASP A 305 18.27 -22.21 -6.26
N GLY A 306 16.95 -22.05 -6.10
CA GLY A 306 15.97 -22.95 -6.70
C GLY A 306 16.08 -23.02 -8.23
N LEU A 307 16.27 -21.87 -8.88
CA LEU A 307 16.49 -21.79 -10.33
C LEU A 307 17.79 -22.48 -10.76
N ALA A 308 18.88 -22.28 -10.01
CA ALA A 308 20.17 -22.91 -10.29
C ALA A 308 20.06 -24.44 -10.21
N ARG A 309 19.42 -24.97 -9.15
CA ARG A 309 19.17 -26.41 -8.99
C ARG A 309 18.30 -26.98 -10.11
N ALA A 310 17.27 -26.24 -10.54
CA ALA A 310 16.43 -26.65 -11.67
C ALA A 310 17.25 -26.75 -12.97
N LYS A 311 18.12 -25.77 -13.24
CA LYS A 311 18.99 -25.76 -14.43
C LYS A 311 20.02 -26.89 -14.40
N GLU A 312 20.63 -27.15 -13.24
CA GLU A 312 21.53 -28.29 -13.06
C GLU A 312 20.81 -29.62 -13.33
N GLY A 313 19.58 -29.78 -12.81
CA GLY A 313 18.74 -30.94 -13.09
C GLY A 313 18.48 -31.15 -14.60
N LEU A 314 18.12 -30.08 -15.33
CA LEU A 314 17.95 -30.13 -16.78
C LEU A 314 19.22 -30.56 -17.51
N GLN A 315 20.37 -30.03 -17.08
CA GLN A 315 21.67 -30.36 -17.65
C GLN A 315 21.98 -31.86 -17.45
N ARG A 316 21.78 -32.39 -16.24
CA ARG A 316 21.99 -33.81 -15.93
C ARG A 316 21.08 -34.72 -16.74
N ASP A 317 19.78 -34.40 -16.86
CA ASP A 317 18.84 -35.19 -17.66
C ASP A 317 19.18 -35.19 -19.14
N ALA A 318 19.61 -34.04 -19.68
CA ALA A 318 20.05 -33.92 -21.07
C ALA A 318 21.30 -34.78 -21.33
N LEU A 319 22.29 -34.74 -20.43
CA LEU A 319 23.49 -35.56 -20.52
C LEU A 319 23.17 -37.05 -20.43
N ALA A 320 22.32 -37.46 -19.48
CA ALA A 320 21.91 -38.85 -19.34
C ALA A 320 21.17 -39.39 -20.56
N ARG A 321 20.32 -38.55 -21.20
CA ARG A 321 19.66 -38.89 -22.45
C ARG A 321 20.65 -39.05 -23.60
N LEU A 322 21.57 -38.11 -23.78
CA LEU A 322 22.60 -38.17 -24.81
C LEU A 322 23.53 -39.37 -24.61
N GLN A 323 23.84 -39.73 -23.37
CA GLN A 323 24.64 -40.92 -23.06
C GLN A 323 23.95 -42.21 -23.51
N ARG A 324 22.64 -42.35 -23.24
CA ARG A 324 21.85 -43.50 -23.70
C ARG A 324 21.77 -43.54 -25.22
N GLU A 325 21.38 -42.42 -25.84
CA GLU A 325 21.31 -42.28 -27.30
C GLU A 325 22.63 -42.66 -27.97
N ALA A 326 23.75 -42.14 -27.47
CA ALA A 326 25.06 -42.44 -28.04
C ALA A 326 25.43 -43.92 -27.89
N ARG A 327 25.14 -44.55 -26.74
CA ARG A 327 25.39 -45.99 -26.54
C ARG A 327 24.52 -46.87 -27.44
N ASP A 328 23.25 -46.52 -27.62
CA ASP A 328 22.36 -47.24 -28.54
C ASP A 328 22.85 -47.12 -29.99
N LEU A 329 23.38 -45.96 -30.37
CA LEU A 329 24.00 -45.73 -31.67
C LEU A 329 25.32 -46.52 -31.84
N GLU A 330 26.17 -46.59 -30.80
CA GLU A 330 27.37 -47.43 -30.81
C GLU A 330 27.01 -48.92 -30.95
N ALA A 331 26.00 -49.40 -30.21
CA ALA A 331 25.53 -50.78 -30.29
C ALA A 331 24.97 -51.15 -31.68
N ALA A 332 24.41 -50.17 -32.39
CA ALA A 332 23.93 -50.31 -33.76
C ALA A 332 25.02 -50.02 -34.82
N GLU A 333 26.28 -49.81 -34.42
CA GLU A 333 27.40 -49.41 -35.29
C GLU A 333 27.14 -48.14 -36.13
N ARG A 334 26.31 -47.22 -35.63
CA ARG A 334 26.06 -45.90 -36.23
C ARG A 334 27.05 -44.88 -35.70
N TRP A 335 28.34 -45.14 -35.91
CA TRP A 335 29.45 -44.42 -35.26
C TRP A 335 29.48 -42.91 -35.51
N GLU A 336 29.16 -42.45 -36.71
CA GLU A 336 29.06 -41.01 -37.03
C GLU A 336 28.00 -40.30 -36.19
N GLN A 337 26.87 -40.96 -35.97
CA GLN A 337 25.76 -40.39 -35.19
C GLN A 337 26.06 -40.47 -33.69
N ALA A 338 26.71 -41.55 -33.23
CA ALA A 338 27.21 -41.66 -31.87
C ALA A 338 28.22 -40.55 -31.56
N LEU A 339 29.17 -40.28 -32.47
CA LEU A 339 30.11 -39.17 -32.37
C LEU A 339 29.39 -37.82 -32.26
N ALA A 340 28.35 -37.59 -33.07
CA ALA A 340 27.54 -36.37 -32.98
C ALA A 340 26.80 -36.25 -31.64
N ALA A 341 26.26 -37.35 -31.10
CA ALA A 341 25.62 -37.37 -29.78
C ALA A 341 26.62 -37.08 -28.65
N TYR A 342 27.81 -37.67 -28.67
CA TYR A 342 28.86 -37.36 -27.69
C TYR A 342 29.38 -35.92 -27.80
N ARG A 343 29.55 -35.39 -29.01
CA ARG A 343 29.92 -33.97 -29.20
C ARG A 343 28.87 -33.02 -28.62
N ARG A 344 27.57 -33.32 -28.77
CA ARG A 344 26.50 -32.57 -28.10
C ARG A 344 26.61 -32.64 -26.58
N ALA A 345 26.99 -33.79 -26.01
CA ALA A 345 27.20 -33.92 -24.56
C ALA A 345 28.40 -33.10 -24.08
N VAL A 346 29.53 -33.10 -24.81
CA VAL A 346 30.70 -32.25 -24.52
C VAL A 346 30.34 -30.75 -24.61
N ALA A 347 29.48 -30.36 -25.54
CA ALA A 347 29.03 -28.97 -25.67
C ALA A 347 28.16 -28.51 -24.48
N ILE A 348 27.45 -29.44 -23.83
CA ILE A 348 26.70 -29.16 -22.59
C ILE A 348 27.64 -29.06 -21.40
N ASP A 349 28.54 -30.03 -21.25
CA ASP A 349 29.53 -30.04 -20.19
C ASP A 349 30.85 -30.64 -20.71
N PRO A 350 31.91 -29.82 -20.89
CA PRO A 350 33.18 -30.30 -21.38
C PRO A 350 33.97 -31.10 -20.34
N THR A 351 33.49 -31.22 -19.10
CA THR A 351 34.16 -31.97 -18.04
C THR A 351 33.77 -33.45 -18.02
N VAL A 352 32.63 -33.84 -18.63
CA VAL A 352 32.10 -35.21 -18.53
C VAL A 352 32.91 -36.25 -19.31
N ASP A 353 33.47 -37.23 -18.57
CA ASP A 353 34.40 -38.21 -19.14
C ASP A 353 33.75 -39.17 -20.14
N PHE A 354 32.50 -39.60 -19.89
CA PHE A 354 31.83 -40.53 -20.81
C PHE A 354 31.74 -39.97 -22.23
N ALA A 355 31.56 -38.65 -22.36
CA ALA A 355 31.43 -37.99 -23.64
C ALA A 355 32.79 -37.86 -24.33
N LYS A 356 33.86 -37.50 -23.61
CA LYS A 356 35.23 -37.46 -24.14
C LYS A 356 35.69 -38.83 -24.65
N GLN A 357 35.49 -39.86 -23.83
CA GLN A 357 35.84 -41.24 -24.19
C GLN A 357 34.99 -41.73 -25.37
N GLY A 358 33.70 -41.38 -25.39
CA GLY A 358 32.80 -41.66 -26.50
C GLY A 358 33.23 -41.02 -27.81
N VAL A 359 33.63 -39.74 -27.79
CA VAL A 359 34.20 -39.06 -28.96
C VAL A 359 35.42 -39.81 -29.50
N ALA A 360 36.38 -40.15 -28.63
CA ALA A 360 37.60 -40.84 -29.05
C ALA A 360 37.31 -42.23 -29.64
N ARG A 361 36.44 -42.99 -28.98
CA ARG A 361 36.06 -44.34 -29.43
C ARG A 361 35.28 -44.30 -30.74
N SER A 362 34.24 -43.47 -30.85
CA SER A 362 33.45 -43.33 -32.07
C SER A 362 34.30 -42.84 -33.24
N ALA A 363 35.21 -41.87 -33.03
CA ALA A 363 36.13 -41.40 -34.07
C ALA A 363 37.09 -42.50 -34.55
N ARG A 364 37.64 -43.29 -33.63
CA ARG A 364 38.46 -44.46 -33.98
C ARG A 364 37.66 -45.46 -34.82
N MET A 365 36.44 -45.79 -34.40
CA MET A 365 35.60 -46.73 -35.13
C MET A 365 35.22 -46.23 -36.53
N ILE A 366 34.96 -44.95 -36.71
CA ILE A 366 34.76 -44.34 -38.03
C ILE A 366 35.98 -44.59 -38.93
N ALA A 367 37.19 -44.34 -38.43
CA ALA A 367 38.42 -44.56 -39.18
C ALA A 367 38.63 -46.05 -39.52
N VAL A 368 38.38 -46.95 -38.56
CA VAL A 368 38.45 -48.41 -38.75
C VAL A 368 37.49 -48.86 -39.85
N HIS A 369 36.23 -48.43 -39.79
CA HIS A 369 35.24 -48.80 -40.80
C HIS A 369 35.58 -48.21 -42.17
N ALA A 370 36.05 -46.97 -42.25
CA ALA A 370 36.48 -46.36 -43.51
C ALA A 370 37.66 -47.11 -44.14
N GLN A 371 38.64 -47.53 -43.33
CA GLN A 371 39.77 -48.32 -43.82
C GLN A 371 39.34 -49.72 -44.27
N MET A 372 38.48 -50.39 -43.50
CA MET A 372 37.88 -51.67 -43.88
C MET A 372 37.12 -51.57 -45.21
N ASP A 373 36.26 -50.55 -45.35
CA ASP A 373 35.47 -50.31 -46.56
C ASP A 373 36.39 -50.01 -47.77
N GLY A 374 37.52 -49.32 -47.57
CA GLY A 374 38.52 -49.08 -48.61
C GLY A 374 39.15 -50.36 -49.18
N TYR A 375 39.52 -51.32 -48.32
CA TYR A 375 40.04 -52.61 -48.79
C TYR A 375 38.98 -53.45 -49.50
N LEU A 376 37.73 -53.41 -49.01
CA LEU A 376 36.63 -54.20 -49.57
C LEU A 376 36.05 -53.62 -50.86
N ALA A 377 36.19 -52.31 -51.09
CA ALA A 377 35.79 -51.65 -52.33
C ALA A 377 36.71 -51.97 -53.50
N GLU A 378 38.01 -52.18 -53.25
CA GLU A 378 39.02 -52.47 -54.28
C GLU A 378 39.82 -53.77 -54.00
N PRO A 379 39.19 -54.95 -53.96
CA PRO A 379 39.86 -56.19 -53.55
C PRO A 379 41.06 -56.57 -54.43
N GLN A 380 41.07 -56.14 -55.69
CA GLN A 380 42.18 -56.37 -56.63
C GLN A 380 43.52 -55.77 -56.17
N ARG A 381 43.50 -54.75 -55.29
CA ARG A 381 44.75 -54.17 -54.79
C ARG A 381 45.48 -55.10 -53.83
N LEU A 382 44.76 -56.03 -53.19
CA LEU A 382 45.31 -57.01 -52.25
C LEU A 382 46.25 -58.04 -52.92
N TYR A 383 46.28 -58.11 -54.26
CA TYR A 383 47.28 -58.92 -54.98
C TYR A 383 48.69 -58.32 -54.90
N SER A 384 48.82 -57.00 -54.70
CA SER A 384 50.11 -56.38 -54.40
C SER A 384 50.60 -56.84 -53.03
N ALA A 385 51.87 -57.25 -52.94
CA ALA A 385 52.46 -57.69 -51.67
C ALA A 385 52.37 -56.62 -50.58
N SER A 386 52.69 -55.36 -50.90
CA SER A 386 52.66 -54.27 -49.91
C SER A 386 51.27 -54.03 -49.32
N VAL A 387 50.24 -53.98 -50.19
CA VAL A 387 48.85 -53.73 -49.76
C VAL A 387 48.32 -54.92 -48.98
N ARG A 388 48.76 -56.14 -49.31
CA ARG A 388 48.41 -57.34 -48.56
C ARG A 388 48.98 -57.29 -47.15
N ASP A 389 50.27 -56.97 -47.01
CA ASP A 389 50.95 -56.88 -45.72
C ASP A 389 50.29 -55.78 -44.85
N GLU A 390 49.92 -54.63 -45.43
CA GLU A 390 49.18 -53.56 -44.75
C GLU A 390 47.78 -54.00 -44.29
N ALA A 391 47.04 -54.74 -45.12
CA ALA A 391 45.71 -55.26 -44.78
C ALA A 391 45.77 -56.37 -43.70
N GLU A 392 46.80 -57.22 -43.74
CA GLU A 392 47.07 -58.23 -42.71
C GLU A 392 47.41 -57.56 -41.36
N GLN A 393 48.28 -56.54 -41.37
CA GLN A 393 48.59 -55.76 -40.17
C GLN A 393 47.35 -55.02 -39.62
N PHE A 394 46.53 -54.47 -40.51
CA PHE A 394 45.27 -53.84 -40.12
C PHE A 394 44.35 -54.85 -39.42
N LEU A 395 44.10 -56.03 -40.01
CA LEU A 395 43.28 -57.07 -39.35
C LEU A 395 43.84 -57.45 -37.97
N ALA A 396 45.15 -57.65 -37.86
CA ALA A 396 45.80 -57.96 -36.59
C ALA A 396 45.61 -56.85 -35.55
N SER A 397 45.59 -55.57 -35.98
CA SER A 397 45.33 -54.43 -35.07
C SER A 397 43.91 -54.43 -34.50
N LEU A 398 42.96 -55.08 -35.17
CA LEU A 398 41.56 -55.15 -34.76
C LEU A 398 41.28 -56.31 -33.79
N ASP A 399 42.20 -57.25 -33.59
CA ASP A 399 41.98 -58.41 -32.70
C ASP A 399 41.84 -58.02 -31.23
N ASN A 400 42.35 -56.84 -30.87
CA ASN A 400 42.19 -56.24 -29.54
C ASN A 400 40.96 -55.30 -29.44
N GLU A 401 40.16 -55.14 -30.50
CA GLU A 401 38.95 -54.32 -30.48
C GLU A 401 37.75 -55.10 -29.94
N ALA A 402 37.65 -55.17 -28.61
CA ALA A 402 36.53 -55.78 -27.90
C ALA A 402 35.15 -55.11 -28.16
N ALA A 403 35.11 -54.01 -28.91
CA ALA A 403 33.89 -53.24 -29.24
C ALA A 403 33.39 -53.46 -30.68
N GLY A 404 33.93 -54.43 -31.40
CA GLY A 404 33.44 -54.77 -32.74
C GLY A 404 32.06 -55.40 -32.71
N GLY A 405 31.06 -54.73 -33.29
CA GLY A 405 29.73 -55.32 -33.49
C GLY A 405 29.67 -56.24 -34.71
N VAL A 406 28.44 -56.56 -35.13
CA VAL A 406 28.15 -57.46 -36.26
C VAL A 406 28.73 -56.96 -37.59
N ARG A 407 28.64 -55.67 -37.91
CA ARG A 407 29.14 -55.15 -39.20
C ARG A 407 30.66 -55.12 -39.22
N LEU A 408 31.35 -54.80 -38.11
CA LEU A 408 32.81 -54.93 -38.06
C LEU A 408 33.24 -56.39 -38.23
N ALA A 409 32.59 -57.33 -37.52
CA ALA A 409 32.88 -58.75 -37.63
C ALA A 409 32.67 -59.29 -39.06
N GLN A 410 31.59 -58.89 -39.72
CA GLN A 410 31.35 -59.22 -41.13
C GLN A 410 32.42 -58.61 -42.06
N GLY A 411 32.85 -57.38 -41.79
CA GLY A 411 33.94 -56.73 -42.52
C GLY A 411 35.25 -57.52 -42.42
N LYS A 412 35.64 -57.91 -41.19
CA LYS A 412 36.83 -58.74 -40.94
C LYS A 412 36.77 -60.03 -41.75
N GLN A 413 35.68 -60.79 -41.64
CA GLN A 413 35.52 -62.05 -42.36
C GLN A 413 35.61 -61.88 -43.88
N ARG A 414 35.02 -60.80 -44.43
CA ARG A 414 35.09 -60.50 -45.86
C ARG A 414 36.53 -60.17 -46.30
N LEU A 415 37.26 -59.40 -45.49
CA LEU A 415 38.63 -59.02 -45.79
C LEU A 415 39.58 -60.23 -45.71
N GLU A 416 39.44 -61.09 -44.70
CA GLU A 416 40.18 -62.35 -44.59
C GLU A 416 39.98 -63.25 -45.81
N MET A 417 38.72 -63.39 -46.27
CA MET A 417 38.42 -64.15 -47.48
C MET A 417 39.05 -63.52 -48.74
N ALA A 418 39.06 -62.19 -48.84
CA ALA A 418 39.68 -61.48 -49.95
C ALA A 418 41.20 -61.68 -49.96
N LEU A 419 41.86 -61.58 -48.80
CA LEU A 419 43.29 -61.83 -48.64
C LEU A 419 43.68 -63.26 -49.02
N LYS A 420 42.91 -64.26 -48.58
CA LYS A 420 43.13 -65.67 -48.93
C LYS A 420 43.07 -65.92 -50.44
N ARG A 421 42.13 -65.26 -51.14
CA ARG A 421 42.05 -65.33 -52.61
C ARG A 421 43.25 -64.69 -53.27
N ALA A 422 43.71 -63.55 -52.78
CA ALA A 422 44.85 -62.83 -53.31
C ALA A 422 46.20 -63.58 -53.14
N THR A 423 46.31 -64.48 -52.15
CA THR A 423 47.49 -65.33 -51.93
C THR A 423 47.47 -66.64 -52.73
N THR A 424 46.33 -67.03 -53.31
CA THR A 424 46.22 -68.29 -54.05
C THR A 424 46.87 -68.13 -55.44
N LYS A 425 48.07 -68.71 -55.64
CA LYS A 425 48.79 -68.68 -56.92
C LYS A 425 47.93 -69.30 -58.03
N ILE A 426 47.60 -68.51 -59.05
CA ILE A 426 47.00 -69.01 -60.29
C ILE A 426 48.15 -69.41 -61.21
N THR A 427 48.43 -70.70 -61.30
CA THR A 427 49.40 -71.24 -62.27
C THR A 427 48.73 -71.22 -63.65
N ILE A 428 49.02 -70.20 -64.45
CA ILE A 428 48.59 -70.16 -65.86
C ILE A 428 49.53 -71.09 -66.64
N ARG A 429 49.05 -72.27 -67.03
CA ARG A 429 49.67 -73.03 -68.12
C ARG A 429 49.26 -72.35 -69.43
N LEU A 430 50.23 -71.67 -70.05
CA LEU A 430 50.10 -71.11 -71.40
C LEU A 430 50.11 -72.21 -72.46
#